data_AF-A0A645D428-F1
#
_entry.id   AF-A0A645D428-F1
#
_cell.length_a   1.000
_cell.length_b   1.000
_cell.length_c   1.000
_cell.angle_alpha   90.00
_cell.angle_beta   90.00
_cell.angle_gamma   90.00
#
_symmetry.space_group_name_H-M   'P 1'
#
loop_
_entity.id
_entity.type
_entity.pdbx_description
1 polymer ?
#
loop_
_entity_poly.entity_id
_entity_poly.type
_entity_poly.pdbx_seq_one_letter_code
_entity_poly.pdbx_strand_id
1 'polypeptide(L)' 'MPDAWEIKNGLNPHDPSDATLDCNGDGYTNIEKYINGIDTKKKVDWKNVKNNHDTLAGRKSLL' A
#
# COMPACT_ATOMS: atom_id res chain seq x y z
N MET A 1 -10.22 -5.97 3.15
CA MET A 1 -9.98 -4.58 3.58
C MET A 1 -11.31 -4.03 4.08
N PRO A 2 -11.38 -2.98 4.90
CA PRO A 2 -12.66 -2.40 5.29
C PRO A 2 -13.29 -1.67 4.10
N ASP A 3 -14.62 -1.75 3.95
CA ASP A 3 -15.35 -1.11 2.86
C ASP A 3 -15.08 0.39 2.78
N ALA A 4 -14.99 1.06 3.94
CA ALA A 4 -14.68 2.49 4.01
C ALA A 4 -13.28 2.82 3.45
N TRP A 5 -12.32 1.92 3.61
CA TRP A 5 -10.99 2.06 3.01
C TRP A 5 -11.05 1.83 1.50
N GLU A 6 -11.77 0.79 1.05
CA GLU A 6 -11.93 0.50 -0.38
C GLU A 6 -12.60 1.67 -1.12
N ILE A 7 -13.71 2.20 -0.60
CA ILE A 7 -14.40 3.38 -1.16
C ILE A 7 -13.49 4.61 -1.21
N LYS A 8 -12.74 4.89 -0.14
CA LYS A 8 -11.81 6.03 -0.09
C LYS A 8 -10.71 5.93 -1.15
N ASN A 9 -10.32 4.70 -1.48
CA ASN A 9 -9.25 4.38 -2.42
C ASN A 9 -9.75 4.08 -3.84
N GLY A 10 -11.05 4.16 -4.08
CA GLY A 10 -11.65 3.94 -5.41
C GLY A 10 -11.77 2.47 -5.81
N LEU A 11 -11.75 1.56 -4.85
CA LEU A 11 -11.95 0.12 -5.03
C LEU A 11 -13.41 -0.26 -4.77
N ASN A 12 -13.81 -1.46 -5.22
CA ASN A 12 -15.16 -1.97 -5.03
C ASN A 12 -15.24 -2.83 -3.75
N PRO A 13 -15.95 -2.39 -2.70
CA PRO A 13 -16.08 -3.15 -1.46
C PRO A 13 -16.89 -4.45 -1.61
N HIS A 14 -17.62 -4.61 -2.72
CA HIS A 14 -18.36 -5.84 -3.02
C HIS A 14 -17.57 -6.82 -3.87
N ASP A 15 -16.34 -6.47 -4.30
CA ASP A 15 -15.48 -7.33 -5.09
C ASP A 15 -14.23 -7.72 -4.29
N PRO A 16 -14.20 -8.90 -3.65
CA PRO A 16 -13.03 -9.33 -2.89
C PRO A 16 -11.80 -9.58 -3.75
N SER A 17 -11.94 -9.69 -5.09
CA SER A 17 -10.79 -9.88 -5.98
C SER A 17 -9.93 -8.63 -6.11
N ASP A 18 -10.48 -7.43 -5.85
CA ASP A 18 -9.75 -6.15 -5.83
C ASP A 18 -8.57 -6.20 -4.86
N ALA A 19 -8.65 -6.96 -3.78
CA ALA A 19 -7.57 -7.13 -2.82
C ALA A 19 -6.24 -7.58 -3.46
N THR A 20 -6.33 -8.42 -4.49
CA THR A 20 -5.18 -9.00 -5.20
C THR A 20 -4.71 -8.17 -6.39
N LEU A 21 -5.47 -7.14 -6.78
CA LEU A 21 -5.11 -6.27 -7.89
C LEU A 21 -4.12 -5.19 -7.44
N ASP A 22 -3.30 -4.75 -8.38
CA ASP A 22 -2.46 -3.56 -8.25
C ASP A 22 -3.15 -2.41 -8.99
N CYS A 23 -3.87 -1.57 -8.25
CA CYS A 23 -4.64 -0.49 -8.83
C CYS A 23 -3.79 0.63 -9.48
N ASN A 24 -2.51 0.75 -9.12
CA ASN A 24 -1.66 1.85 -9.58
C ASN A 24 -0.41 1.41 -10.35
N GLY A 25 -0.20 0.10 -10.47
CA GLY A 25 0.88 -0.49 -11.26
C GLY A 25 2.26 -0.20 -10.66
N ASP A 26 2.36 -0.04 -9.35
CA ASP A 26 3.64 0.13 -8.64
C ASP A 26 4.25 -1.17 -8.14
N GLY A 27 3.54 -2.30 -8.26
CA GLY A 27 4.00 -3.62 -7.86
C GLY A 27 3.52 -4.10 -6.49
N TYR A 28 2.74 -3.30 -5.75
CA TYR A 28 2.03 -3.75 -4.56
C TYR A 28 0.55 -4.01 -4.85
N THR A 29 0.03 -5.10 -4.32
CA THR A 29 -1.42 -5.37 -4.34
C THR A 29 -2.16 -4.46 -3.35
N ASN A 30 -3.45 -4.25 -3.58
CA ASN A 30 -4.27 -3.40 -2.73
C ASN A 30 -4.27 -3.85 -1.25
N ILE A 31 -4.26 -5.16 -1.00
CA ILE A 31 -4.18 -5.70 0.36
C ILE A 31 -2.83 -5.40 1.03
N GLU A 32 -1.72 -5.50 0.30
CA GLU A 32 -0.41 -5.17 0.83
C GLU A 32 -0.31 -3.67 1.11
N LYS A 33 -0.91 -2.84 0.26
CA LYS A 33 -0.98 -1.40 0.50
C LYS A 33 -1.79 -1.09 1.76
N TYR A 34 -2.90 -1.77 1.99
CA TYR A 34 -3.68 -1.63 3.22
C TYR A 34 -2.89 -2.01 4.47
N ILE A 35 -2.19 -3.15 4.45
CA ILE A 35 -1.40 -3.65 5.59
C ILE A 35 -0.21 -2.74 5.88
N ASN A 36 0.46 -2.24 4.85
CA ASN A 36 1.65 -1.39 4.98
C ASN A 36 1.33 0.11 5.10
N GLY A 37 0.06 0.50 5.00
CA GLY A 37 -0.34 1.91 4.98
C GLY A 37 0.18 2.69 3.76
N ILE A 38 0.39 2.00 2.63
CA ILE A 38 0.84 2.61 1.37
C ILE A 38 -0.38 3.22 0.66
N ASP A 39 -0.15 4.34 -0.02
CA ASP A 39 -1.18 5.03 -0.80
C ASP A 39 -1.53 4.25 -2.08
N THR A 40 -2.81 3.98 -2.31
CA THR A 40 -3.29 3.31 -3.53
C THR A 40 -3.33 4.25 -4.73
N LYS A 41 -3.44 5.56 -4.53
CA LYS A 41 -3.56 6.54 -5.62
C LYS A 41 -2.21 6.98 -6.15
N LYS A 42 -1.16 6.84 -5.34
CA LYS A 42 0.19 7.26 -5.68
C LYS A 42 1.02 6.06 -6.15
N LYS A 43 1.34 6.06 -7.44
CA LYS A 43 2.35 5.15 -8.00
C LYS A 43 3.73 5.51 -7.45
N VAL A 44 4.40 4.57 -6.78
CA VAL A 44 5.76 4.75 -6.27
C VAL A 44 6.74 3.94 -7.12
N ASP A 45 7.83 4.56 -7.57
CA ASP A 45 8.90 3.81 -8.23
C ASP A 45 9.86 3.23 -7.19
N TRP A 46 9.67 1.96 -6.84
CA TRP A 46 10.51 1.28 -5.85
C TRP A 46 11.92 0.96 -6.35
N LYS A 47 12.20 1.09 -7.65
CA LYS A 47 13.57 0.99 -8.18
C LYS A 47 14.39 2.23 -7.82
N ASN A 48 13.73 3.35 -7.56
CA ASN A 48 14.38 4.54 -7.06
C ASN A 48 14.63 4.41 -5.56
N VAL A 49 15.89 4.25 -5.19
CA VAL A 49 16.34 4.13 -3.79
C VAL A 49 15.88 5.27 -2.89
N LYS A 50 15.55 6.45 -3.43
CA LYS A 50 15.01 7.57 -2.65
C LYS A 50 13.60 7.30 -2.10
N ASN A 51 12.85 6.39 -2.72
CA ASN A 51 11.51 6.01 -2.29
C ASN A 51 11.52 4.85 -1.27
N ASN A 52 12.68 4.19 -1.09
CA ASN A 52 12.82 3.13 -0.12
C ASN A 52 12.85 3.72 1.29
N HIS A 53 11.71 3.66 1.99
CA HIS A 53 11.57 4.19 3.33
C HIS A 53 11.71 3.06 4.35
N ASP A 54 12.87 2.97 5.00
CA ASP A 54 13.09 2.04 6.10
C ASP A 54 12.46 2.58 7.39
N THR A 55 11.28 2.06 7.74
CA THR A 55 10.57 2.40 8.98
C THR A 55 11.25 1.85 10.24
N LEU A 56 12.24 0.96 10.10
CA LEU A 56 13.04 0.39 11.19
C LEU A 56 14.36 1.14 11.40
N ALA A 57 14.92 1.79 10.37
CA ALA A 57 16.15 2.57 10.47
C ALA A 57 16.09 3.68 11.55
N GLY A 58 14.89 4.20 11.84
CA GLY A 58 14.65 5.20 12.89
C GLY A 58 14.49 4.62 14.30
N ARG A 59 14.23 3.31 14.44
CA ARG A 59 14.16 2.64 15.76
C ARG A 59 15.57 2.34 16.27
N LYS A 60 16.35 3.39 16.54
CA LYS A 60 17.53 3.25 17.39
C LYS A 60 17.05 2.81 18.78
N SER A 61 17.37 1.56 19.11
CA SER A 61 17.44 1.04 20.48
C SER A 61 16.11 0.95 21.23
N LEU A 62 15.41 -0.18 21.05
CA LEU A 62 14.67 -0.81 22.15
C LEU A 62 15.61 -1.84 22.80
N LEU A 63 16.61 -1.33 23.53
CA LEU A 63 17.45 -2.08 24.47
C LEU A 63 17.19 -1.50 25.86
#